data_AF-A0A8H7ZCL0-F1
#
_entry.id   AF-A0A8H7ZCL0-F1
#
_cell.length_a   1.000
_cell.length_b   1.000
_cell.length_c   1.000
_cell.angle_alpha   90.00
_cell.angle_beta   90.00
_cell.angle_gamma   90.00
#
_symmetry.space_group_name_H-M   'P 1'
#
loop_
_entity.id
_entity.type
_entity.pdbx_description
1 polymer ?
#
loop_
_entity_poly.entity_id
_entity_poly.type
_entity_poly.pdbx_seq_one_letter_code
_entity_poly.pdbx_strand_id
1 'polypeptide(L)' 'MPPVMSTLKGLVVGAVITPIVAKYVIAPRMYDPNIMKEIHYIQKELDFVGWNVRHLEEEKGIKEEELYQPATYYAQA' A
#
# COMPACT_ATOMS: atom_id res chain seq x y z
N MET A 1 7.62 -1.39 -44.47
CA MET A 1 7.42 -2.22 -43.26
C MET A 1 6.83 -1.32 -42.19
N PRO A 2 5.67 -1.66 -41.58
CA PRO A 2 4.83 -0.66 -40.94
C PRO A 2 5.38 -0.25 -39.55
N PRO A 3 5.23 1.02 -39.16
CA PRO A 3 5.72 1.59 -37.90
C PRO A 3 5.13 0.91 -36.65
N VAL A 4 4.00 0.23 -36.79
CA VAL A 4 3.29 -0.52 -35.73
C VAL A 4 4.19 -1.56 -35.05
N MET A 5 5.05 -2.24 -35.82
CA MET A 5 5.92 -3.28 -35.28
C MET A 5 7.09 -2.70 -34.46
N SER A 6 7.46 -1.45 -34.70
CA SER A 6 8.45 -0.71 -33.89
C SER A 6 7.85 -0.28 -32.55
N THR A 7 6.61 0.24 -32.56
CA THR A 7 5.88 0.65 -31.36
C THR A 7 5.60 -0.53 -30.42
N LEU A 8 5.21 -1.69 -30.97
CA LEU A 8 4.95 -2.89 -30.18
C LEU A 8 6.23 -3.43 -29.51
N LYS A 9 7.36 -3.39 -30.22
CA LYS A 9 8.68 -3.74 -29.66
C LYS A 9 9.09 -2.77 -28.57
N GLY A 10 8.91 -1.45 -28.77
CA GLY A 10 9.17 -0.44 -27.76
C GLY A 10 8.32 -0.61 -26.51
N LEU A 11 7.04 -0.97 -26.66
CA LEU A 11 6.13 -1.22 -25.55
C LEU A 11 6.49 -2.50 -24.78
N VAL A 12 6.84 -3.59 -25.47
CA VAL A 12 7.28 -4.83 -24.81
C VAL A 12 8.61 -4.62 -24.07
N VAL A 13 9.55 -3.91 -24.69
CA VAL A 13 10.84 -3.56 -24.07
C VAL A 13 10.61 -2.65 -22.85
N GLY A 14 9.76 -1.63 -22.96
CA GLY A 14 9.36 -0.78 -21.83
C GLY A 14 8.67 -1.58 -20.73
N ALA A 15 7.75 -2.48 -21.07
CA ALA A 15 7.00 -3.29 -20.11
C ALA A 15 7.86 -4.33 -19.39
N VAL A 16 8.99 -4.77 -19.98
CA VAL A 16 9.88 -5.76 -19.36
C VAL A 16 11.06 -5.10 -18.66
N ILE A 17 11.73 -4.15 -19.30
CA ILE A 17 12.92 -3.50 -18.73
C ILE A 17 12.54 -2.59 -17.57
N THR A 18 11.46 -1.82 -17.68
CA THR A 18 11.06 -0.87 -16.64
C THR A 18 10.79 -1.54 -15.29
N PRO A 19 9.99 -2.63 -15.17
CA PRO A 19 9.79 -3.29 -13.87
C PRO A 19 11.05 -3.99 -13.34
N ILE A 20 11.93 -4.48 -14.22
CA ILE A 20 13.21 -5.07 -13.79
C ILE A 20 14.10 -3.99 -13.16
N VAL A 21 14.26 -2.85 -13.82
CA VAL A 21 15.04 -1.72 -13.28
C VAL A 21 14.40 -1.18 -12.01
N ALA A 22 13.07 -1.05 -11.98
CA ALA A 22 12.36 -0.63 -10.78
C ALA A 22 12.62 -1.57 -9.60
N LYS A 23 12.54 -2.89 -9.81
CA LYS A 23 12.69 -3.89 -8.75
C LYS A 23 14.14 -4.05 -8.26
N TYR A 24 15.12 -4.03 -9.15
CA TYR A 24 16.50 -4.38 -8.81
C TYR A 24 17.44 -3.18 -8.63
N VAL A 25 17.06 -1.99 -9.11
CA VAL A 25 17.90 -0.79 -9.02
C VAL A 25 17.23 0.28 -8.16
N ILE A 26 15.98 0.62 -8.45
CA ILE A 26 15.28 1.73 -7.77
C ILE A 26 14.84 1.29 -6.37
N ALA A 27 14.14 0.16 -6.26
CA ALA A 27 13.59 -0.30 -5.00
C ALA A 27 14.64 -0.51 -3.89
N PRO A 28 15.76 -1.21 -4.09
CA PRO A 28 16.77 -1.38 -3.04
C PRO A 28 17.51 -0.09 -2.68
N ARG A 29 17.50 0.93 -3.56
CA ARG A 29 18.15 2.22 -3.30
C ARG A 29 17.23 3.20 -2.56
N MET A 30 15.94 3.17 -2.85
CA MET A 30 14.97 4.13 -2.30
C MET A 30 14.18 3.57 -1.11
N TYR A 31 13.99 2.26 -1.03
CA TYR A 31 13.21 1.62 0.01
C TYR A 31 14.11 0.71 0.85
N ASP A 32 14.41 1.16 2.06
CA ASP A 32 15.05 0.30 3.05
C ASP A 32 14.01 -0.73 3.55
N PRO A 33 14.23 -2.04 3.34
CA PRO A 33 13.31 -3.07 3.78
C PRO A 33 13.12 -3.09 5.32
N ASN A 34 14.05 -2.55 6.10
CA ASN A 34 13.90 -2.43 7.55
C ASN A 34 12.93 -1.32 7.92
N ILE A 35 13.04 -0.15 7.28
CA ILE A 35 12.12 0.98 7.50
C ILE A 35 10.70 0.58 7.08
N MET A 36 10.54 -0.16 5.97
CA MET A 36 9.23 -0.63 5.55
C MET A 36 8.60 -1.62 6.53
N LYS A 37 9.40 -2.47 7.17
CA LYS A 37 8.92 -3.35 8.25
C LYS A 37 8.49 -2.56 9.48
N GLU A 38 9.24 -1.53 9.86
CA GLU A 38 8.88 -0.65 10.97
C GLU A 38 7.59 0.12 10.71
N ILE A 39 7.44 0.70 9.51
CA ILE A 39 6.20 1.36 9.09
C ILE A 39 5.02 0.38 9.18
N HIS A 40 5.19 -0.85 8.68
CA HIS A 40 4.15 -1.87 8.75
C HIS A 40 3.81 -2.26 10.20
N TYR A 41 4.82 -2.34 11.07
CA TYR A 41 4.63 -2.62 12.49
C TYR A 41 3.86 -1.50 13.18
N ILE A 42 4.22 -0.24 12.94
CA ILE A 42 3.52 0.94 13.48
C ILE A 42 2.06 0.97 13.00
N GLN A 43 1.80 0.70 11.72
CA GLN A 43 0.44 0.60 11.19
C GLN A 43 -0.38 -0.45 11.94
N LYS A 44 0.21 -1.62 12.18
CA LYS A 44 -0.45 -2.71 12.90
C LYS A 44 -0.77 -2.34 14.35
N GLU A 45 0.14 -1.67 15.05
CA GLU A 45 -0.11 -1.18 16.41
C GLU A 45 -1.21 -0.11 16.44
N LEU A 46 -1.16 0.83 15.49
CA LEU A 46 -2.16 1.89 15.38
C LEU A 46 -3.55 1.32 15.11
N ASP A 47 -3.63 0.33 14.22
CA ASP A 47 -4.88 -0.38 13.92
C ASP A 47 -5.40 -1.14 15.14
N PHE A 48 -4.52 -1.82 15.88
CA PHE A 48 -4.92 -2.51 17.11
C PHE A 48 -5.54 -1.55 18.13
N VAL A 49 -4.92 -0.38 18.34
CA VAL A 49 -5.46 0.66 19.22
C VAL A 49 -6.78 1.19 18.68
N GLY A 50 -6.87 1.46 17.39
CA GLY A 50 -8.08 1.95 16.73
C GLY A 50 -9.27 1.00 16.88
N TRP A 51 -9.05 -0.30 16.71
CA TRP A 51 -10.08 -1.32 16.93
C TRP A 51 -10.52 -1.41 18.39
N ASN A 52 -9.59 -1.28 19.35
CA ASN A 52 -9.95 -1.27 20.76
C ASN A 52 -10.76 -0.03 21.14
N VAL A 53 -10.40 1.15 20.63
CA VAL A 53 -11.16 2.38 20.87
C VAL A 53 -12.57 2.23 20.31
N ARG A 54 -12.71 1.75 19.08
CA ARG A 54 -14.01 1.47 18.47
C ARG A 54 -14.85 0.51 19.33
N HIS A 55 -14.26 -0.57 19.83
CA HIS A 55 -14.97 -1.52 20.69
C HIS A 55 -15.48 -0.86 21.98
N LEU A 56 -14.67 -0.01 22.61
CA LEU A 56 -15.07 0.74 23.80
C LEU A 56 -16.16 1.78 23.51
N GLU A 57 -16.16 2.37 22.31
CA GLU A 57 -17.20 3.29 21.86
C GLU A 57 -18.52 2.57 21.57
N GLU A 58 -18.46 1.37 20.97
CA GLU A 58 -19.59 0.47 20.77
C GLU A 58 -20.21 0.05 22.12
N GLU A 59 -19.40 -0.31 23.11
CA GLU A 59 -19.87 -0.64 24.47
C GLU A 59 -20.55 0.55 25.17
N LYS A 60 -20.14 1.78 24.86
CA LYS A 60 -20.77 3.01 25.36
C LYS A 60 -22.05 3.39 24.62
N GLY A 61 -22.41 2.66 23.58
CA GLY A 61 -23.62 2.91 22.78
C GLY A 61 -23.49 4.08 21.80
N ILE A 62 -22.26 4.42 21.39
CA ILE A 62 -22.02 5.42 20.34
C ILE A 62 -22.55 4.86 19.01
N LYS A 63 -23.17 5.74 18.21
CA LYS A 63 -23.75 5.36 16.91
C LYS A 63 -22.65 4.99 15.93
N GLU A 64 -22.92 4.03 15.06
CA GLU A 64 -21.95 3.49 14.10
C GLU A 64 -21.30 4.56 13.19
N GLU A 65 -22.06 5.62 12.87
CA GLU A 65 -21.61 6.76 12.06
C GLU A 65 -20.55 7.64 12.75
N GLU A 66 -20.49 7.60 14.08
CA GLU A 66 -19.56 8.39 14.91
C GLU A 66 -18.39 7.53 15.45
N LEU A 67 -18.37 6.23 15.16
CA LEU A 67 -17.31 5.33 15.62
C LEU A 67 -15.97 5.68 14.97
N TYR A 68 -14.91 5.62 15.78
CA TYR A 68 -13.55 5.71 15.27
C TYR A 68 -13.29 4.62 14.21
N GLN A 69 -12.77 5.04 13.06
CA GLN A 69 -12.42 4.14 11.96
C GLN A 69 -10.89 3.93 11.94
N PRO A 70 -10.41 2.70 12.23
CA PRO A 70 -8.99 2.40 12.16
C PRO A 70 -8.47 2.57 10.73
N ALA A 71 -7.17 2.79 10.58
CA ALA A 71 -6.56 3.14 9.29
C ALA A 71 -6.75 2.03 8.24
N THR A 72 -6.82 0.76 8.64
CA THR A 72 -7.13 -0.35 7.72
C THR A 72 -8.55 -0.31 7.13
N TYR A 73 -9.51 0.39 7.75
CA TYR A 73 -10.89 0.42 7.28
C TYR A 73 -11.00 1.02 5.88
N TYR A 74 -10.17 2.01 5.54
CA TYR A 74 -10.12 2.63 4.22
C TYR A 74 -9.23 1.89 3.22
N ALA A 75 -8.36 1.00 3.66
CA ALA A 75 -7.49 0.21 2.78
C ALA A 75 -8.23 -0.94 2.08
N GLN A 76 -9.46 -1.24 2.50
CA GLN A 76 -10.32 -2.29 1.96
C GLN A 76 -11.46 -1.76 1.07
N ALA A 77 -11.56 -0.44 0.88
CA ALA A 77 -12.58 0.22 0.07
C ALA A 77 -12.12 0.48 -1.38
#